data_AF-A0A968EQT5-F1
#
_entry.id   AF-A0A968EQT5-F1
#
_cell.length_a   1.000
_cell.length_b   1.000
_cell.length_c   1.000
_cell.angle_alpha   90.00
_cell.angle_beta   90.00
_cell.angle_gamma   90.00
#
_symmetry.space_group_name_H-M   'P 1'
#
loop_
_entity.id
_entity.type
_entity.pdbx_description
1 polymer ?
#
loop_
_entity_poly.entity_id
_entity_poly.type
_entity_poly.pdbx_seq_one_letter_code
_entity_poly.pdbx_strand_id
1 'polypeptide(L)'
;MKAAARAPHALVPLLALLGTTACGDSTDPGGQRLDIEAGEVLLAIQSLVVPVRTSADAGSTLLGATDALVDAGVEFDREPPQPEKGEWLGFDFLPELASVVFPPEVQGQTFIYDPAREQWVIDESRTDAPETGIRVVWYALSNGFLVFPLNERGYIDLTDEDDGGALSLLGVRMVADNATETLLLSEFTRGHALTVDGTEEVERVEAAGFYSDGANDADFDLASVASADEATGGYLSSLDLELTSPGTGPSYAVHFEESAASSADDPRGRFLITVVRDGVTTVLDIDLPGEGDTDGSGTLSHAGTTIANVTLNSGQSRFTTPDGQRVDSGQAVELSALVRAMLIGWLDVVSSLPIFFD
;
A
#
# COMPACT_ATOMS: atom_id res chain seq x y z
N MET A 1 22.72 -3.00 -31.12
CA MET A 1 21.77 -3.08 -29.99
C MET A 1 20.41 -3.39 -30.57
N LYS A 2 19.89 -4.60 -30.34
CA LYS A 2 18.50 -4.94 -30.69
C LYS A 2 17.67 -4.45 -29.50
N ALA A 3 16.75 -3.53 -29.76
CA ALA A 3 15.71 -3.21 -28.79
C ALA A 3 14.88 -4.48 -28.58
N ALA A 4 14.91 -5.03 -27.36
CA ALA A 4 13.93 -6.02 -26.95
C ALA A 4 12.54 -5.37 -26.97
N ALA A 5 11.55 -6.10 -27.49
CA ALA A 5 10.18 -5.61 -27.55
C ALA A 5 9.62 -5.60 -26.12
N ARG A 6 9.12 -4.43 -25.73
CA ARG A 6 8.64 -4.07 -24.38
C ARG A 6 7.26 -4.66 -24.11
N ALA A 7 7.06 -5.31 -22.97
CA ALA A 7 5.75 -5.52 -22.38
C ALA A 7 5.57 -4.52 -21.22
N PRO A 8 4.41 -3.86 -21.08
CA PRO A 8 4.14 -3.03 -19.91
C PRO A 8 3.92 -3.92 -18.67
N HIS A 9 4.64 -3.62 -17.57
CA HIS A 9 4.41 -4.21 -16.24
C HIS A 9 3.02 -3.83 -15.76
N ALA A 10 2.05 -4.69 -16.04
CA ALA A 10 0.73 -4.58 -15.47
C ALA A 10 0.79 -5.25 -14.10
N LEU A 11 0.68 -4.45 -13.03
CA LEU A 11 -0.07 -4.90 -11.87
C LEU A 11 -1.49 -5.11 -12.40
N VAL A 12 -1.71 -6.29 -13.00
CA VAL A 12 -2.96 -6.67 -13.66
C VAL A 12 -4.06 -6.43 -12.66
N PRO A 13 -5.23 -5.89 -13.06
CA PRO A 13 -6.33 -5.70 -12.15
C PRO A 13 -6.73 -7.07 -11.59
N LEU A 14 -6.17 -7.42 -10.43
CA LEU A 14 -6.58 -8.56 -9.62
C LEU A 14 -8.08 -8.44 -9.28
N LEU A 15 -8.60 -7.20 -9.34
CA LEU A 15 -10.01 -6.82 -9.32
C LEU A 15 -10.88 -7.47 -10.41
N ALA A 16 -10.33 -7.82 -11.58
CA ALA A 16 -11.08 -8.51 -12.64
C ALA A 16 -11.40 -9.96 -12.28
N LEU A 17 -10.83 -10.52 -11.19
CA LEU A 17 -10.98 -11.93 -10.83
C LEU A 17 -12.32 -12.33 -10.19
N LEU A 18 -13.35 -11.48 -10.24
CA LEU A 18 -14.47 -11.55 -9.30
C LEU A 18 -15.82 -11.76 -10.00
N GLY A 19 -15.96 -12.90 -10.67
CA GLY A 19 -17.26 -13.39 -11.15
C GLY A 19 -18.06 -14.07 -10.03
N THR A 20 -19.24 -13.55 -9.68
CA THR A 20 -20.15 -14.17 -8.70
C THR A 20 -20.98 -15.28 -9.35
N THR A 21 -20.52 -16.52 -9.37
CA THR A 21 -21.40 -17.65 -9.71
C THR A 21 -21.09 -18.89 -8.89
N ALA A 22 -21.84 -19.08 -7.79
CA ALA A 22 -22.13 -20.40 -7.24
C ALA A 22 -23.38 -20.34 -6.34
N CYS A 23 -24.57 -20.38 -6.95
CA CYS A 23 -25.78 -20.83 -6.26
C CYS A 23 -25.86 -22.34 -6.43
N GLY A 24 -25.37 -23.10 -5.46
CA GLY A 24 -25.55 -24.55 -5.39
C GLY A 24 -25.85 -24.94 -3.95
N ASP A 25 -27.08 -25.39 -3.70
CA ASP A 25 -27.50 -25.92 -2.40
C ASP A 25 -26.75 -27.24 -2.14
N SER A 26 -25.64 -27.17 -1.40
CA SER A 26 -24.89 -28.34 -0.96
C SER A 26 -25.63 -28.98 0.21
N THR A 27 -26.09 -30.22 0.03
CA THR A 27 -26.76 -31.03 1.07
C THR A 27 -25.92 -32.22 1.51
N ASP A 28 -24.62 -32.23 1.21
CA ASP A 28 -23.75 -33.39 1.50
C ASP A 28 -23.51 -33.54 3.02
N PRO A 29 -24.06 -34.57 3.68
CA PRO A 29 -24.05 -34.68 5.14
C PRO A 29 -22.72 -35.20 5.72
N GLY A 30 -21.67 -35.33 4.91
CA GLY A 30 -20.36 -35.86 5.32
C GLY A 30 -19.20 -34.86 5.23
N GLY A 31 -19.41 -33.64 4.72
CA GLY A 31 -18.35 -32.64 4.60
C GLY A 31 -17.92 -32.12 5.97
N GLN A 32 -16.63 -32.24 6.29
CA GLN A 32 -16.06 -31.54 7.43
C GLN A 32 -16.14 -30.04 7.14
N ARG A 33 -17.11 -29.36 7.75
CA ARG A 33 -17.26 -27.91 7.58
C ARG A 33 -16.03 -27.23 8.18
N LEU A 34 -15.38 -26.39 7.38
CA LEU A 34 -14.31 -25.54 7.88
C LEU A 34 -14.92 -24.55 8.87
N ASP A 35 -14.40 -24.52 10.09
CA ASP A 35 -14.82 -23.56 11.12
C ASP A 35 -14.11 -22.22 10.87
N ILE A 36 -14.37 -21.63 9.70
CA ILE A 36 -13.75 -20.38 9.28
C ILE A 36 -14.85 -19.43 8.85
N GLU A 37 -15.07 -18.41 9.67
CA GLU A 37 -16.04 -17.37 9.37
C GLU A 37 -15.40 -16.30 8.48
N ALA A 38 -15.49 -16.48 7.15
CA ALA A 38 -14.86 -15.57 6.19
C ALA A 38 -15.31 -14.10 6.35
N GLY A 39 -16.58 -13.85 6.71
CA GLY A 39 -17.08 -12.49 6.96
C GLY A 39 -16.44 -11.84 8.18
N GLU A 40 -15.99 -12.65 9.11
CA GLU A 40 -15.40 -12.27 10.37
C GLU A 40 -13.90 -11.90 10.18
N VAL A 41 -13.20 -12.60 9.28
CA VAL A 41 -11.88 -12.19 8.76
C VAL A 41 -11.99 -10.87 7.99
N LEU A 42 -13.01 -10.72 7.13
CA LEU A 42 -13.22 -9.49 6.37
C LEU A 42 -13.46 -8.28 7.28
N LEU A 43 -14.26 -8.42 8.33
CA LEU A 43 -14.49 -7.36 9.31
C LEU A 43 -13.20 -6.95 10.03
N ALA A 44 -12.35 -7.92 10.37
CA ALA A 44 -11.05 -7.64 10.98
C ALA A 44 -10.15 -6.81 10.05
N ILE A 45 -10.04 -7.20 8.78
CA ILE A 45 -9.30 -6.43 7.76
C ILE A 45 -9.89 -5.03 7.62
N GLN A 46 -11.21 -4.91 7.52
CA GLN A 46 -11.88 -3.61 7.39
C GLN A 46 -11.60 -2.69 8.58
N SER A 47 -11.56 -3.23 9.81
CA SER A 47 -11.24 -2.42 10.99
C SER A 47 -9.83 -1.81 10.96
N LEU A 48 -8.88 -2.45 10.26
CA LEU A 48 -7.52 -1.95 10.05
C LEU A 48 -7.44 -0.98 8.87
N VAL A 49 -8.25 -1.18 7.82
CA VAL A 49 -8.26 -0.37 6.60
C VAL A 49 -8.98 0.98 6.76
N VAL A 50 -10.02 1.05 7.60
CA VAL A 50 -10.82 2.28 7.75
C VAL A 50 -9.99 3.48 8.21
N PRO A 51 -9.13 3.37 9.25
CA PRO A 51 -8.22 4.46 9.64
C PRO A 51 -7.32 4.97 8.51
N VAL A 52 -6.80 4.03 7.70
CA VAL A 52 -5.94 4.33 6.55
C VAL A 52 -6.70 5.16 5.51
N ARG A 53 -7.92 4.75 5.16
CA ARG A 53 -8.77 5.45 4.18
C ARG A 53 -9.14 6.87 4.62
N THR A 54 -9.42 7.10 5.89
CA THR A 54 -9.71 8.44 6.41
C THR A 54 -8.53 9.39 6.20
N SER A 55 -7.29 8.87 6.22
CA SER A 55 -6.08 9.65 5.99
C SER A 55 -5.80 9.91 4.50
N ALA A 56 -6.31 9.07 3.60
CA ALA A 56 -6.11 9.22 2.15
C ALA A 56 -6.68 10.53 1.58
N ASP A 57 -7.82 11.01 2.11
CA ASP A 57 -8.41 12.30 1.70
C ASP A 57 -7.46 13.48 1.99
N ALA A 58 -6.86 13.51 3.19
CA ALA A 58 -5.86 14.52 3.53
C ALA A 58 -4.67 14.43 2.56
N GLY A 59 -4.22 13.21 2.32
CA GLY A 59 -3.17 12.90 1.39
C GLY A 59 -3.33 13.45 -0.04
N SER A 60 -4.51 13.28 -0.64
CA SER A 60 -4.79 13.84 -1.96
C SER A 60 -4.73 15.37 -2.01
N THR A 61 -4.84 16.05 -0.87
CA THR A 61 -4.62 17.49 -0.78
C THR A 61 -3.13 17.85 -0.84
N LEU A 62 -2.27 17.01 -0.24
CA LEU A 62 -0.82 17.17 -0.35
C LEU A 62 -0.36 17.06 -1.81
N LEU A 63 -0.88 16.08 -2.55
CA LEU A 63 -0.68 15.96 -4.00
C LEU A 63 -1.02 17.24 -4.77
N GLY A 64 -2.18 17.84 -4.44
CA GLY A 64 -2.58 19.10 -5.04
C GLY A 64 -1.66 20.27 -4.72
N ALA A 65 -0.86 20.19 -3.65
CA ALA A 65 0.09 21.20 -3.22
C ALA A 65 1.51 21.00 -3.78
N THR A 66 1.83 19.80 -4.30
CA THR A 66 3.18 19.42 -4.76
C THR A 66 3.80 20.46 -5.70
N ASP A 67 3.08 20.91 -6.74
CA ASP A 67 3.57 21.92 -7.69
C ASP A 67 4.02 23.21 -7.00
N ALA A 68 3.25 23.69 -6.01
CA ALA A 68 3.58 24.91 -5.29
C ALA A 68 4.73 24.71 -4.29
N LEU A 69 4.87 23.52 -3.73
CA LEU A 69 6.01 23.15 -2.90
C LEU A 69 7.29 23.17 -3.75
N VAL A 70 7.24 22.54 -4.94
CA VAL A 70 8.34 22.56 -5.92
C VAL A 70 8.67 23.99 -6.37
N ASP A 71 7.67 24.80 -6.70
CA ASP A 71 7.87 26.22 -7.07
C ASP A 71 8.47 27.05 -5.92
N ALA A 72 8.19 26.67 -4.67
CA ALA A 72 8.78 27.27 -3.47
C ALA A 72 10.20 26.75 -3.18
N GLY A 73 10.71 25.81 -3.98
CA GLY A 73 12.05 25.24 -3.86
C GLY A 73 12.14 24.03 -2.94
N VAL A 74 11.01 23.46 -2.49
CA VAL A 74 11.03 22.14 -1.85
C VAL A 74 11.50 21.14 -2.90
N GLU A 75 12.65 20.55 -2.66
CA GLU A 75 13.20 19.51 -3.53
C GLU A 75 12.72 18.17 -2.99
N PHE A 76 11.80 17.54 -3.72
CA PHE A 76 11.57 16.12 -3.60
C PHE A 76 12.70 15.47 -4.41
N ASP A 77 13.70 14.90 -3.76
CA ASP A 77 14.82 14.28 -4.47
C ASP A 77 14.33 13.01 -5.17
N ARG A 78 13.82 13.22 -6.38
CA ARG A 78 14.18 12.41 -7.54
C ARG A 78 13.90 13.20 -8.82
N GLU A 79 14.90 13.22 -9.68
CA GLU A 79 14.64 13.11 -11.11
C GLU A 79 13.78 11.83 -11.27
N PRO A 80 12.52 11.91 -11.72
CA PRO A 80 11.65 10.74 -11.82
C PRO A 80 12.42 9.65 -12.57
N PRO A 81 12.35 8.36 -12.16
CA PRO A 81 13.06 7.30 -12.84
C PRO A 81 12.80 7.45 -14.34
N GLN A 82 13.84 7.84 -15.08
CA GLN A 82 13.69 8.25 -16.47
C GLN A 82 13.08 7.04 -17.19
N PRO A 83 11.81 7.12 -17.65
CA PRO A 83 11.10 5.94 -18.18
C PRO A 83 11.76 5.40 -19.46
N GLU A 84 12.75 6.12 -19.98
CA GLU A 84 13.61 5.72 -21.09
C GLU A 84 14.50 4.51 -20.77
N LYS A 85 14.71 4.18 -19.48
CA LYS A 85 15.50 3.03 -19.02
C LYS A 85 14.71 1.80 -18.59
N GLY A 86 13.38 1.78 -18.72
CA GLY A 86 12.61 0.53 -18.89
C GLY A 86 12.68 -0.53 -17.79
N GLU A 87 13.24 -0.24 -16.62
CA GLU A 87 13.20 -1.11 -15.46
C GLU A 87 12.30 -0.41 -14.44
N TRP A 88 11.03 -0.81 -14.44
CA TRP A 88 10.12 -0.47 -13.36
C TRP A 88 10.50 -1.38 -12.19
N LEU A 89 11.28 -0.86 -11.26
CA LEU A 89 11.66 -1.59 -10.06
C LEU A 89 10.43 -1.59 -9.14
N GLY A 90 9.98 -2.78 -8.74
CA GLY A 90 8.76 -3.03 -7.96
C GLY A 90 8.22 -1.89 -7.09
N PHE A 91 6.88 -1.75 -7.10
CA PHE A 91 6.13 -0.76 -6.31
C PHE A 91 6.44 0.71 -6.64
N ASP A 92 6.72 1.02 -7.90
CA ASP A 92 6.87 2.37 -8.49
C ASP A 92 5.68 3.34 -8.31
N PHE A 93 4.67 3.01 -7.48
CA PHE A 93 3.62 3.92 -7.02
C PHE A 93 3.85 4.43 -5.58
N LEU A 94 4.98 4.07 -4.96
CA LEU A 94 5.55 4.72 -3.77
C LEU A 94 6.23 6.10 -3.95
N PRO A 95 6.46 6.69 -5.15
CA PRO A 95 7.47 7.74 -5.26
C PRO A 95 6.88 9.14 -5.43
N GLU A 96 6.61 9.84 -4.33
CA GLU A 96 6.64 11.32 -4.38
C GLU A 96 7.40 12.00 -3.24
N LEU A 97 7.76 11.28 -2.17
CA LEU A 97 8.36 11.88 -0.97
C LEU A 97 9.65 11.19 -0.51
N ALA A 98 10.45 10.66 -1.45
CA ALA A 98 11.52 9.69 -1.18
C ALA A 98 12.64 10.29 -0.32
N SER A 99 13.06 11.51 -0.62
CA SER A 99 13.68 12.39 0.36
C SER A 99 13.24 13.82 0.06
N VAL A 100 13.02 14.60 1.12
CA VAL A 100 12.50 15.96 0.97
C VAL A 100 13.50 16.91 1.60
N VAL A 101 14.07 17.78 0.77
CA VAL A 101 14.94 18.85 1.24
C VAL A 101 14.08 20.11 1.36
N PHE A 102 13.85 20.56 2.59
CA PHE A 102 13.18 21.83 2.85
C PHE A 102 14.20 22.96 2.82
N PRO A 103 14.19 23.87 1.82
CA PRO A 103 15.08 25.01 1.83
C PRO A 103 14.79 25.92 3.05
N PRO A 104 15.81 26.61 3.60
CA PRO A 104 15.62 27.45 4.79
C PRO A 104 14.51 28.49 4.66
N GLU A 105 14.17 28.92 3.44
CA GLU A 105 13.14 29.90 3.15
C GLU A 105 11.71 29.38 3.37
N VAL A 106 11.48 28.06 3.29
CA VAL A 106 10.14 27.45 3.48
C VAL A 106 9.98 26.76 4.83
N GLN A 107 11.07 26.55 5.56
CA GLN A 107 11.00 25.98 6.90
C GLN A 107 10.13 26.84 7.84
N GLY A 108 9.24 26.19 8.59
CA GLY A 108 8.26 26.86 9.45
C GLY A 108 7.14 27.59 8.71
N GLN A 109 6.99 27.41 7.39
CA GLN A 109 5.91 28.01 6.62
C GLN A 109 4.67 27.13 6.54
N THR A 110 3.51 27.78 6.46
CA THR A 110 2.22 27.12 6.22
C THR A 110 1.71 27.42 4.81
N PHE A 111 1.42 26.38 4.04
CA PHE A 111 0.81 26.46 2.72
C PHE A 111 -0.72 26.31 2.81
N ILE A 112 -1.43 27.22 2.16
CA ILE A 112 -2.90 27.25 2.07
C ILE A 112 -3.33 27.38 0.62
N TYR A 113 -4.55 26.92 0.29
CA TYR A 113 -5.10 27.10 -1.05
C TYR A 113 -5.76 28.48 -1.17
N ASP A 114 -5.33 29.29 -2.14
CA ASP A 114 -5.94 30.58 -2.45
C ASP A 114 -6.96 30.45 -3.59
N PRO A 115 -8.28 30.55 -3.29
CA PRO A 115 -9.32 30.38 -4.29
C PRO A 115 -9.37 31.52 -5.32
N ALA A 116 -8.76 32.68 -5.04
CA ALA A 116 -8.72 33.81 -5.97
C ALA A 116 -7.60 33.66 -7.01
N ARG A 117 -6.53 32.95 -6.65
CA ARG A 117 -5.39 32.65 -7.53
C ARG A 117 -5.41 31.23 -8.09
N GLU A 118 -6.32 30.39 -7.60
CA GLU A 118 -6.46 28.98 -7.96
C GLU A 118 -5.16 28.16 -7.72
N GLN A 119 -4.37 28.55 -6.71
CA GLN A 119 -3.07 27.95 -6.41
C GLN A 119 -2.80 27.93 -4.91
N TRP A 120 -1.86 27.08 -4.49
CA TRP A 120 -1.34 27.09 -3.13
C TRP A 120 -0.36 28.25 -2.91
N VAL A 121 -0.44 28.87 -1.74
CA VAL A 121 0.39 30.02 -1.35
C VAL A 121 0.80 29.91 0.11
N ILE A 122 1.89 30.57 0.48
CA ILE A 122 2.31 30.69 1.88
C ILE A 122 1.39 31.68 2.61
N ASP A 123 0.88 31.28 3.78
CA ASP A 123 0.16 32.15 4.71
C ASP A 123 1.11 32.64 5.81
N GLU A 124 1.68 33.84 5.61
CA GLU A 124 2.62 34.46 6.57
C GLU A 124 2.00 34.71 7.97
N SER A 125 0.67 34.64 8.10
CA SER A 125 0.00 34.84 9.40
C SER A 125 -0.02 33.58 10.28
N ARG A 126 0.21 32.40 9.69
CA ARG A 126 0.28 31.11 10.39
C ARG A 126 1.74 30.77 10.68
N THR A 127 2.06 30.63 11.97
CA THR A 127 3.44 30.50 12.48
C THR A 127 3.64 29.24 13.31
N ASP A 128 2.69 28.30 13.21
CA ASP A 128 2.59 27.08 14.01
C ASP A 128 3.04 25.82 13.25
N ALA A 129 3.61 26.00 12.05
CA ALA A 129 4.27 24.94 11.29
C ALA A 129 5.58 24.49 11.98
N PRO A 130 6.05 23.25 11.74
CA PRO A 130 7.29 22.74 12.32
C PRO A 130 8.52 23.57 11.92
N GLU A 131 9.44 23.81 12.86
CA GLU A 131 10.65 24.63 12.61
C GLU A 131 11.58 24.03 11.54
N THR A 132 11.64 22.70 11.43
CA THR A 132 12.48 21.96 10.47
C THR A 132 11.71 21.42 9.27
N GLY A 133 10.50 21.92 9.06
CA GLY A 133 9.57 21.36 8.10
C GLY A 133 8.58 22.37 7.56
N ILE A 134 7.48 21.88 7.00
CA ILE A 134 6.39 22.70 6.48
C ILE A 134 5.04 22.19 6.98
N ARG A 135 4.04 23.04 6.89
CA ARG A 135 2.63 22.66 7.09
C ARG A 135 1.84 22.88 5.80
N VAL A 136 1.02 21.92 5.41
CA VAL A 136 0.04 22.06 4.34
C VAL A 136 -1.36 21.94 4.93
N VAL A 137 -2.19 22.97 4.79
CA VAL A 137 -3.58 22.94 5.25
C VAL A 137 -4.41 22.12 4.28
N TRP A 138 -5.14 21.11 4.74
CA TRP A 138 -6.01 20.31 3.87
C TRP A 138 -7.48 20.69 4.01
N TYR A 139 -8.22 20.54 2.91
CA TYR A 139 -9.60 21.01 2.77
C TYR A 139 -10.53 19.86 2.38
N ALA A 140 -11.84 20.08 2.53
CA ALA A 140 -12.84 19.13 2.10
C ALA A 140 -12.78 18.89 0.58
N LEU A 141 -12.75 17.62 0.19
CA LEU A 141 -12.79 17.20 -1.21
C LEU A 141 -14.14 16.54 -1.56
N SER A 142 -14.50 16.61 -2.84
CA SER A 142 -15.63 15.90 -3.43
C SER A 142 -15.21 15.39 -4.81
N ASN A 143 -15.17 14.06 -4.96
CA ASN A 143 -14.64 13.39 -6.15
C ASN A 143 -13.21 13.86 -6.52
N GLY A 144 -12.34 14.06 -5.53
CA GLY A 144 -10.96 14.53 -5.72
C GLY A 144 -10.80 16.03 -5.95
N PHE A 145 -11.88 16.82 -5.96
CA PHE A 145 -11.81 18.27 -6.16
C PHE A 145 -12.16 19.05 -4.89
N LEU A 146 -11.50 20.18 -4.68
CA LEU A 146 -11.79 21.13 -3.59
C LEU A 146 -13.26 21.57 -3.60
N VAL A 147 -13.89 21.52 -2.43
CA VAL A 147 -15.26 22.02 -2.23
C VAL A 147 -15.23 23.51 -1.96
N PHE A 148 -16.07 24.28 -2.67
CA PHE A 148 -16.25 25.72 -2.46
C PHE A 148 -17.62 26.05 -1.83
N PRO A 149 -17.69 26.97 -0.84
CA PRO A 149 -16.57 27.69 -0.22
C PRO A 149 -15.61 26.74 0.51
N LEU A 150 -14.32 27.11 0.55
CA LEU A 150 -13.28 26.28 1.16
C LEU A 150 -13.67 25.94 2.60
N ASN A 151 -13.52 24.66 2.93
CA ASN A 151 -13.79 24.12 4.25
C ASN A 151 -12.53 23.42 4.74
N GLU A 152 -11.77 24.12 5.59
CA GLU A 152 -10.56 23.59 6.22
C GLU A 152 -10.91 22.37 7.09
N ARG A 153 -10.16 21.29 6.91
CA ARG A 153 -10.34 20.03 7.63
C ARG A 153 -9.21 19.74 8.60
N GLY A 154 -8.09 20.41 8.46
CA GLY A 154 -6.93 20.29 9.33
C GLY A 154 -5.64 20.57 8.56
N TYR A 155 -4.55 19.90 8.93
CA TYR A 155 -3.23 20.12 8.32
C TYR A 155 -2.38 18.84 8.26
N ILE A 156 -1.37 18.89 7.40
CA ILE A 156 -0.32 17.88 7.25
C ILE A 156 1.00 18.57 7.52
N ASP A 157 1.71 18.10 8.52
CA ASP A 157 3.09 18.51 8.81
C ASP A 157 4.04 17.53 8.14
N LEU A 158 5.02 18.07 7.42
CA LEU A 158 6.13 17.33 6.84
C LEU A 158 7.42 17.84 7.50
N THR A 159 8.23 16.95 8.07
CA THR A 159 9.47 17.30 8.76
C THR A 159 10.65 16.51 8.23
N ASP A 160 11.79 17.18 8.08
CA ASP A 160 13.05 16.48 7.82
C ASP A 160 13.50 15.82 9.12
N GLU A 161 13.49 14.49 9.12
CA GLU A 161 13.91 13.65 10.25
C GLU A 161 15.24 12.96 9.96
N ASP A 162 15.95 13.35 8.89
CA ASP A 162 17.22 12.74 8.50
C ASP A 162 18.28 12.95 9.62
N ASP A 163 18.81 11.85 10.12
CA ASP A 163 19.81 11.81 11.18
C ASP A 163 21.23 11.52 10.66
N GLY A 164 21.41 11.51 9.33
CA GLY A 164 22.64 11.12 8.64
C GLY A 164 22.85 9.61 8.59
N GLY A 165 21.78 8.84 8.77
CA GLY A 165 21.74 7.39 8.69
C GLY A 165 21.88 6.84 7.27
N ALA A 166 21.52 5.57 7.11
CA ALA A 166 21.52 4.90 5.80
C ALA A 166 20.29 5.25 4.95
N LEU A 167 19.22 5.74 5.58
CA LEU A 167 17.99 6.16 4.95
C LEU A 167 17.82 7.67 5.16
N SER A 168 17.35 8.38 4.15
CA SER A 168 16.81 9.73 4.33
C SER A 168 15.40 9.62 4.89
N LEU A 169 15.12 10.33 5.98
CA LEU A 169 13.89 10.17 6.77
C LEU A 169 12.98 11.39 6.64
N LEU A 170 11.71 11.15 6.31
CA LEU A 170 10.63 12.13 6.31
C LEU A 170 9.64 11.81 7.43
N GLY A 171 9.41 12.76 8.32
CA GLY A 171 8.30 12.73 9.26
C GLY A 171 7.02 13.24 8.60
N VAL A 172 5.93 12.52 8.82
CA VAL A 172 4.59 12.91 8.36
C VAL A 172 3.63 12.87 9.53
N ARG A 173 2.92 13.97 9.76
CA ARG A 173 1.91 14.08 10.81
C ARG A 173 0.64 14.72 10.25
N MET A 174 -0.45 13.98 10.22
CA MET A 174 -1.73 14.45 9.69
C MET A 174 -2.72 14.69 10.81
N VAL A 175 -3.32 15.87 10.84
CA VAL A 175 -4.27 16.29 11.86
C VAL A 175 -5.57 16.70 11.19
N ALA A 176 -6.69 16.21 11.72
CA ALA A 176 -8.01 16.77 11.49
C ALA A 176 -8.32 17.78 12.59
N ASP A 177 -8.82 18.95 12.19
CA ASP A 177 -9.32 19.98 13.09
C ASP A 177 -10.75 20.33 12.66
N ASN A 178 -11.72 20.02 13.52
CA ASN A 178 -13.13 20.24 13.25
C ASN A 178 -13.76 21.29 14.17
N ALA A 179 -13.01 22.32 14.58
CA ALA A 179 -13.42 23.43 15.47
C ALA A 179 -13.88 23.02 16.88
N THR A 180 -14.27 21.76 17.09
CA THR A 180 -14.66 21.18 18.39
C THR A 180 -13.59 20.29 18.98
N GLU A 181 -12.81 19.62 18.14
CA GLU A 181 -11.73 18.74 18.54
C GLU A 181 -10.63 18.72 17.47
N THR A 182 -9.41 18.47 17.94
CA THR A 182 -8.26 18.16 17.11
C THR A 182 -8.02 16.66 17.23
N LEU A 183 -8.02 15.96 16.10
CA LEU A 183 -7.79 14.53 15.99
C LEU A 183 -6.52 14.28 15.19
N LEU A 184 -5.58 13.52 15.78
CA LEU A 184 -4.39 13.06 15.07
C LEU A 184 -4.78 11.86 14.20
N LEU A 185 -4.81 12.05 12.88
CA LEU A 185 -5.20 11.03 11.91
C LEU A 185 -4.07 10.08 11.58
N SER A 186 -2.83 10.57 11.53
CA SER A 186 -1.66 9.73 11.33
C SER A 186 -0.40 10.41 11.82
N GLU A 187 0.57 9.60 12.21
CA GLU A 187 1.93 10.02 12.50
C GLU A 187 2.86 8.87 12.16
N PHE A 188 3.80 9.11 11.25
CA PHE A 188 4.75 8.10 10.80
C PHE A 188 6.05 8.72 10.30
N THR A 189 7.09 7.90 10.26
CA THR A 189 8.34 8.21 9.58
C THR A 189 8.44 7.34 8.34
N ARG A 190 8.93 7.92 7.25
CA ARG A 190 9.27 7.22 6.02
C ARG A 190 10.76 7.34 5.76
N GLY A 191 11.43 6.23 5.53
CA GLY A 191 12.82 6.17 5.10
C GLY A 191 12.98 5.73 3.65
N HIS A 192 13.99 6.26 2.98
CA HIS A 192 14.37 5.87 1.62
C HIS A 192 15.89 5.76 1.48
N ALA A 193 16.35 4.80 0.68
CA ALA A 193 17.70 4.79 0.16
C ALA A 193 17.77 4.22 -1.25
N LEU A 194 18.67 4.80 -2.05
CA LEU A 194 19.07 4.28 -3.35
C LEU A 194 20.58 4.06 -3.37
N THR A 195 21.00 2.85 -3.68
CA THR A 195 22.41 2.50 -3.88
C THR A 195 22.63 2.06 -5.32
N VAL A 196 23.64 2.64 -5.97
CA VAL A 196 24.04 2.26 -7.33
C VAL A 196 25.51 1.84 -7.32
N ASP A 197 25.79 0.57 -7.64
CA ASP A 197 27.14 0.01 -7.77
C ASP A 197 27.33 -0.65 -9.14
N GLY A 198 27.92 0.08 -10.08
CA GLY A 198 28.15 -0.41 -11.44
C GLY A 198 26.86 -0.53 -12.25
N THR A 199 26.36 -1.75 -12.43
CA THR A 199 25.08 -2.06 -13.09
C THR A 199 24.01 -2.49 -12.12
N GLU A 200 24.33 -2.60 -10.83
CA GLU A 200 23.40 -2.98 -9.77
C GLU A 200 22.80 -1.73 -9.15
N GLU A 201 21.47 -1.68 -9.10
CA GLU A 201 20.67 -0.66 -8.42
C GLU A 201 19.87 -1.35 -7.32
N VAL A 202 19.92 -0.80 -6.10
CA VAL A 202 19.15 -1.28 -4.95
C VAL A 202 18.40 -0.10 -4.34
N GLU A 203 17.08 -0.20 -4.36
CA GLU A 203 16.16 0.71 -3.71
C GLU A 203 15.58 0.08 -2.44
N ARG A 204 15.54 0.87 -1.36
CA ARG A 204 14.94 0.51 -0.10
C ARG A 204 13.97 1.58 0.34
N VAL A 205 12.77 1.17 0.73
CA VAL A 205 11.75 2.04 1.32
C VAL A 205 11.32 1.43 2.65
N GLU A 206 11.27 2.25 3.68
CA GLU A 206 10.71 1.86 4.98
C GLU A 206 9.68 2.89 5.41
N ALA A 207 8.63 2.46 6.10
CA ALA A 207 7.72 3.38 6.76
C ALA A 207 7.07 2.73 7.97
N ALA A 208 7.01 3.44 9.08
CA ALA A 208 6.40 2.93 10.29
C ALA A 208 5.70 4.05 11.07
N GLY A 209 4.56 3.73 11.66
CA GLY A 209 3.76 4.66 12.44
C GLY A 209 2.35 4.16 12.66
N PHE A 210 1.37 5.06 12.65
CA PHE A 210 -0.03 4.67 12.82
C PHE A 210 -1.00 5.54 12.02
N TYR A 211 -2.21 5.01 11.86
CA TYR A 211 -3.40 5.68 11.35
C TYR A 211 -4.54 5.62 12.38
N SER A 212 -5.38 6.65 12.42
CA SER A 212 -6.56 6.76 13.28
C SER A 212 -7.73 7.40 12.55
N ASP A 213 -8.95 6.93 12.83
CA ASP A 213 -10.19 7.63 12.51
C ASP A 213 -10.88 8.24 13.75
N GLY A 214 -10.19 8.21 14.91
CA GLY A 214 -10.69 8.64 16.22
C GLY A 214 -11.52 7.60 16.97
N ALA A 215 -11.96 6.54 16.30
CA ALA A 215 -12.65 5.40 16.91
C ALA A 215 -11.81 4.11 16.85
N ASN A 216 -10.98 3.97 15.82
CA ASN A 216 -10.13 2.84 15.50
C ASN A 216 -8.74 3.38 15.17
N ASP A 217 -7.73 2.61 15.60
CA ASP A 217 -6.33 2.87 15.34
C ASP A 217 -5.71 1.63 14.68
N ALA A 218 -4.75 1.86 13.79
CA ALA A 218 -3.94 0.83 13.16
C ALA A 218 -2.48 1.29 13.12
N ASP A 219 -1.62 0.59 13.86
CA ASP A 219 -0.17 0.71 13.73
C ASP A 219 0.26 -0.02 12.46
N PHE A 220 1.26 0.51 11.76
CA PHE A 220 1.79 -0.13 10.56
C PHE A 220 3.32 -0.12 10.54
N ASP A 221 3.87 -1.14 9.89
CA ASP A 221 5.28 -1.28 9.58
C ASP A 221 5.40 -1.78 8.13
N LEU A 222 6.16 -1.07 7.31
CA LEU A 222 6.36 -1.34 5.90
C LEU A 222 7.86 -1.36 5.61
N ALA A 223 8.30 -2.40 4.91
CA ALA A 223 9.64 -2.49 4.35
C ALA A 223 9.55 -3.00 2.91
N SER A 224 10.16 -2.28 1.98
CA SER A 224 10.30 -2.67 0.59
C SER A 224 11.77 -2.65 0.21
N VAL A 225 12.19 -3.68 -0.52
CA VAL A 225 13.51 -3.72 -1.15
C VAL A 225 13.33 -4.15 -2.59
N ALA A 226 13.83 -3.34 -3.52
CA ALA A 226 13.91 -3.68 -4.93
C ALA A 226 15.37 -3.61 -5.38
N SER A 227 15.80 -4.56 -6.21
CA SER A 227 17.13 -4.54 -6.82
C SER A 227 17.07 -5.00 -8.27
N ALA A 228 17.81 -4.34 -9.15
CA ALA A 228 18.01 -4.75 -10.53
C ALA A 228 19.49 -4.79 -10.87
N ASP A 229 19.85 -5.64 -11.83
CA ASP A 229 21.16 -5.67 -12.46
C ASP A 229 21.03 -5.50 -13.97
N GLU A 230 21.35 -4.30 -14.47
CA GLU A 230 21.27 -3.96 -15.90
C GLU A 230 22.11 -4.92 -16.77
N ALA A 231 23.17 -5.53 -16.24
CA ALA A 231 24.04 -6.43 -17.00
C ALA A 231 23.38 -7.78 -17.30
N THR A 232 22.54 -8.26 -16.38
CA THR A 232 21.85 -9.55 -16.49
C THR A 232 20.38 -9.40 -16.81
N GLY A 233 19.79 -8.21 -16.64
CA GLY A 233 18.35 -8.00 -16.67
C GLY A 233 17.63 -8.79 -15.57
N GLY A 234 18.34 -9.16 -14.50
CA GLY A 234 17.78 -9.80 -13.33
C GLY A 234 17.23 -8.76 -12.37
N TYR A 235 16.14 -9.10 -11.68
CA TYR A 235 15.58 -8.27 -10.63
C TYR A 235 15.07 -9.11 -9.46
N LEU A 236 15.00 -8.48 -8.30
CA LEU A 236 14.38 -8.97 -7.08
C LEU A 236 13.59 -7.82 -6.48
N SER A 237 12.36 -8.06 -6.09
CA SER A 237 11.56 -7.12 -5.31
C SER A 237 10.93 -7.85 -4.14
N SER A 238 10.85 -7.20 -3.00
CA SER A 238 10.13 -7.68 -1.82
C SER A 238 9.38 -6.54 -1.16
N LEU A 239 8.19 -6.82 -0.66
CA LEU A 239 7.40 -5.90 0.15
C LEU A 239 6.82 -6.65 1.35
N ASP A 240 7.21 -6.19 2.52
CA ASP A 240 6.65 -6.55 3.81
C ASP A 240 5.77 -5.39 4.29
N LEU A 241 4.54 -5.71 4.67
CA LEU A 241 3.60 -4.77 5.27
C LEU A 241 2.88 -5.45 6.41
N GLU A 242 2.91 -4.86 7.60
CA GLU A 242 2.14 -5.28 8.75
C GLU A 242 1.21 -4.14 9.19
N LEU A 243 -0.04 -4.48 9.47
CA LEU A 243 -1.04 -3.64 10.13
C LEU A 243 -1.46 -4.34 11.42
N THR A 244 -1.42 -3.62 12.54
CA THR A 244 -1.82 -4.13 13.84
C THR A 244 -2.77 -3.16 14.53
N SER A 245 -3.84 -3.68 15.11
CA SER A 245 -4.68 -2.88 15.99
C SER A 245 -4.02 -2.82 17.38
N PRO A 246 -4.00 -1.66 18.06
CA PRO A 246 -3.39 -1.55 19.37
C PRO A 246 -3.89 -2.59 20.39
N GLY A 247 -2.98 -3.15 21.16
CA GLY A 247 -3.29 -4.14 22.20
C GLY A 247 -3.44 -5.57 21.66
N THR A 248 -4.59 -6.19 21.87
CA THR A 248 -4.86 -7.59 21.45
C THR A 248 -5.83 -7.66 20.27
N GLY A 249 -5.90 -6.61 19.46
CA GLY A 249 -6.77 -6.55 18.28
C GLY A 249 -6.25 -7.44 17.14
N PRO A 250 -6.93 -7.43 15.98
CA PRO A 250 -6.49 -8.17 14.81
C PRO A 250 -5.15 -7.62 14.26
N SER A 251 -4.40 -8.49 13.58
CA SER A 251 -3.30 -8.07 12.70
C SER A 251 -3.45 -8.63 11.30
N TYR A 252 -2.90 -7.91 10.34
CA TYR A 252 -2.92 -8.21 8.93
C TYR A 252 -1.52 -7.95 8.39
N ALA A 253 -0.88 -8.98 7.84
CA ALA A 253 0.45 -8.89 7.28
C ALA A 253 0.46 -9.41 5.85
N VAL A 254 1.23 -8.76 4.99
CA VAL A 254 1.51 -9.19 3.62
C VAL A 254 3.00 -9.21 3.42
N HIS A 255 3.48 -10.33 2.90
CA HIS A 255 4.80 -10.48 2.35
C HIS A 255 4.65 -10.82 0.87
N PHE A 256 5.25 -10.01 0.02
CA PHE A 256 5.35 -10.26 -1.40
C PHE A 256 6.83 -10.34 -1.78
N GLU A 257 7.17 -11.31 -2.62
CA GLU A 257 8.50 -11.46 -3.18
C GLU A 257 8.37 -11.76 -4.68
N GLU A 258 9.14 -11.08 -5.51
CA GLU A 258 9.20 -11.27 -6.95
C GLU A 258 10.65 -11.36 -7.40
N SER A 259 10.98 -12.31 -8.27
CA SER A 259 12.33 -12.43 -8.80
C SER A 259 12.36 -12.92 -10.24
N ALA A 260 13.39 -12.49 -10.99
CA ALA A 260 13.71 -13.01 -12.31
C ALA A 260 15.22 -13.26 -12.43
N ALA A 261 15.61 -14.48 -12.83
CA ALA A 261 16.96 -14.99 -12.62
C ALA A 261 18.03 -14.58 -13.66
N SER A 262 17.68 -14.05 -14.85
CA SER A 262 18.65 -13.62 -15.89
C SER A 262 18.04 -13.15 -17.23
N SER A 263 16.72 -13.12 -17.33
CA SER A 263 15.99 -12.59 -18.48
C SER A 263 14.56 -12.39 -18.01
N ALA A 264 13.96 -11.23 -18.27
CA ALA A 264 12.56 -10.90 -17.97
C ALA A 264 11.51 -11.83 -18.62
N ASP A 265 11.92 -12.96 -19.21
CA ASP A 265 11.08 -13.91 -19.92
C ASP A 265 10.43 -14.98 -19.02
N ASP A 266 10.84 -15.12 -17.74
CA ASP A 266 10.19 -16.03 -16.75
C ASP A 266 10.24 -15.46 -15.32
N PRO A 267 9.69 -14.26 -15.08
CA PRO A 267 9.58 -13.71 -13.74
C PRO A 267 8.67 -14.59 -12.88
N ARG A 268 9.01 -14.76 -11.61
CA ARG A 268 8.21 -15.54 -10.65
C ARG A 268 7.90 -14.71 -9.44
N GLY A 269 6.62 -14.62 -9.13
CA GLY A 269 6.12 -13.97 -7.93
C GLY A 269 5.70 -15.00 -6.89
N ARG A 270 5.86 -14.65 -5.62
CA ARG A 270 5.27 -15.35 -4.48
C ARG A 270 4.54 -14.34 -3.61
N PHE A 271 3.27 -14.61 -3.34
CA PHE A 271 2.41 -13.82 -2.47
C PHE A 271 2.10 -14.61 -1.21
N LEU A 272 2.50 -14.08 -0.06
CA LEU A 272 2.20 -14.62 1.25
C LEU A 272 1.38 -13.61 2.06
N ILE A 273 0.08 -13.84 2.18
CA ILE A 273 -0.81 -13.00 2.99
C ILE A 273 -1.14 -13.73 4.29
N THR A 274 -0.90 -13.08 5.41
CA THR A 274 -1.15 -13.60 6.75
C THR A 274 -2.15 -12.72 7.48
N VAL A 275 -3.23 -13.30 7.99
CA VAL A 275 -4.19 -12.62 8.87
C VAL A 275 -4.18 -13.31 10.22
N VAL A 276 -3.98 -12.54 11.30
CA VAL A 276 -4.10 -13.05 12.67
C VAL A 276 -5.28 -12.39 13.33
N ARG A 277 -6.17 -13.22 13.86
CA ARG A 277 -7.31 -12.74 14.65
C ARG A 277 -7.52 -13.64 15.86
N ASP A 278 -7.67 -13.04 17.03
CA ASP A 278 -7.91 -13.78 18.27
C ASP A 278 -6.85 -14.88 18.52
N GLY A 279 -5.61 -14.63 18.08
CA GLY A 279 -4.48 -15.58 18.12
C GLY A 279 -4.52 -16.70 17.06
N VAL A 280 -5.50 -16.70 16.17
CA VAL A 280 -5.64 -17.67 15.08
C VAL A 280 -5.10 -17.10 13.78
N THR A 281 -4.14 -17.81 13.18
CA THR A 281 -3.49 -17.41 11.92
C THR A 281 -4.16 -18.06 10.71
N THR A 282 -4.48 -17.24 9.70
CA THR A 282 -4.87 -17.68 8.36
C THR A 282 -3.81 -17.22 7.37
N VAL A 283 -3.32 -18.12 6.53
CA VAL A 283 -2.22 -17.88 5.59
C VAL A 283 -2.66 -18.27 4.19
N LEU A 284 -2.49 -17.36 3.24
CA LEU A 284 -2.63 -17.60 1.80
C LEU A 284 -1.25 -17.47 1.19
N ASP A 285 -0.72 -18.56 0.64
CA ASP A 285 0.60 -18.64 0.00
C ASP A 285 0.39 -19.03 -1.46
N ILE A 286 0.64 -18.12 -2.40
CA ILE A 286 0.40 -18.27 -3.83
C ILE A 286 1.68 -18.03 -4.62
N ASP A 287 2.05 -19.01 -5.45
CA ASP A 287 3.05 -18.85 -6.48
C ASP A 287 2.40 -18.36 -7.78
N LEU A 288 2.98 -17.32 -8.38
CA LEU A 288 2.61 -16.78 -9.68
C LEU A 288 3.71 -17.11 -10.72
N PRO A 289 3.35 -17.72 -11.86
CA PRO A 289 4.29 -18.24 -12.83
C PRO A 289 4.87 -17.16 -13.78
N GLY A 290 4.46 -15.90 -13.66
CA GLY A 290 4.80 -14.88 -14.64
C GLY A 290 4.27 -13.51 -14.32
N GLU A 291 4.92 -12.51 -14.89
CA GLU A 291 4.47 -11.12 -14.93
C GLU A 291 3.26 -11.03 -15.86
N GLY A 292 2.24 -10.30 -15.42
CA GLY A 292 1.00 -10.18 -16.18
C GLY A 292 0.11 -11.43 -16.13
N ASP A 293 0.56 -12.52 -15.51
CA ASP A 293 -0.25 -13.72 -15.33
C ASP A 293 -1.05 -13.61 -14.01
N THR A 294 -2.36 -13.74 -14.12
CA THR A 294 -3.25 -13.87 -12.96
C THR A 294 -3.46 -15.32 -12.56
N ASP A 295 -2.92 -16.24 -13.36
CA ASP A 295 -2.95 -17.65 -13.08
C ASP A 295 -1.89 -17.94 -12.02
N GLY A 296 -2.20 -18.83 -11.09
CA GLY A 296 -1.34 -19.06 -9.94
C GLY A 296 -1.78 -20.28 -9.18
N SER A 297 -0.90 -20.81 -8.34
CA SER A 297 -1.25 -21.94 -7.50
C SER A 297 -0.60 -21.84 -6.14
N GLY A 298 -1.24 -22.40 -5.13
CA GLY A 298 -0.71 -22.31 -3.79
C GLY A 298 -1.58 -22.99 -2.76
N THR A 299 -1.47 -22.56 -1.52
CA THR A 299 -2.18 -23.15 -0.40
C THR A 299 -2.86 -22.10 0.46
N LEU A 300 -3.96 -22.50 1.08
CA LEU A 300 -4.61 -21.78 2.14
C LEU A 300 -4.52 -22.62 3.40
N SER A 301 -4.01 -22.01 4.47
CA SER A 301 -3.85 -22.63 5.78
C SER A 301 -4.56 -21.83 6.86
N HIS A 302 -5.13 -22.51 7.85
CA HIS A 302 -5.82 -21.90 8.98
C HIS A 302 -5.45 -22.64 10.27
N ALA A 303 -5.12 -21.89 11.33
CA ALA A 303 -4.61 -22.43 12.59
C ALA A 303 -3.43 -23.42 12.38
N GLY A 304 -2.53 -23.10 11.45
CA GLY A 304 -1.37 -23.92 11.10
C GLY A 304 -1.66 -25.19 10.29
N THR A 305 -2.91 -25.42 9.87
CA THR A 305 -3.29 -26.58 9.05
C THR A 305 -3.67 -26.15 7.64
N THR A 306 -3.12 -26.77 6.60
CA THR A 306 -3.56 -26.54 5.22
C THR A 306 -4.96 -27.08 5.03
N ILE A 307 -5.87 -26.18 4.63
CA ILE A 307 -7.30 -26.48 4.45
C ILE A 307 -7.69 -26.63 2.99
N ALA A 308 -6.94 -25.99 2.07
CA ALA A 308 -7.17 -26.10 0.65
C ALA A 308 -5.89 -25.80 -0.15
N ASN A 309 -5.75 -26.47 -1.29
CA ASN A 309 -4.93 -25.97 -2.39
C ASN A 309 -5.76 -24.97 -3.20
N VAL A 310 -5.14 -23.88 -3.62
CA VAL A 310 -5.75 -22.81 -4.39
C VAL A 310 -5.15 -22.82 -5.80
N THR A 311 -5.99 -22.69 -6.81
CA THR A 311 -5.57 -22.40 -8.18
C THR A 311 -6.33 -21.17 -8.66
N LEU A 312 -5.61 -20.13 -9.04
CA LEU A 312 -6.15 -18.93 -9.68
C LEU A 312 -6.03 -19.15 -11.19
N ASN A 313 -7.10 -18.88 -11.95
CA ASN A 313 -7.07 -18.88 -13.41
C ASN A 313 -7.94 -17.74 -13.93
N SER A 314 -7.33 -16.66 -14.43
CA SER A 314 -7.98 -15.61 -15.24
C SER A 314 -9.37 -15.19 -14.72
N GLY A 315 -9.46 -14.99 -13.41
CA GLY A 315 -10.70 -14.61 -12.74
C GLY A 315 -11.57 -15.68 -12.12
N GLN A 316 -11.03 -16.88 -11.97
CA GLN A 316 -11.68 -17.94 -11.23
C GLN A 316 -10.71 -18.53 -10.21
N SER A 317 -11.19 -18.69 -8.98
CA SER A 317 -10.51 -19.49 -7.97
C SER A 317 -11.07 -20.91 -7.99
N ARG A 318 -10.18 -21.89 -7.99
CA ARG A 318 -10.51 -23.31 -7.81
C ARG A 318 -9.83 -23.82 -6.55
N PHE A 319 -10.58 -24.61 -5.79
CA PHE A 319 -10.12 -25.18 -4.54
C PHE A 319 -10.14 -26.70 -4.61
N THR A 320 -9.08 -27.31 -4.09
CA THR A 320 -9.05 -28.74 -3.78
C THR A 320 -8.62 -28.93 -2.33
N THR A 321 -9.00 -30.05 -1.73
CA THR A 321 -8.46 -30.46 -0.44
C THR A 321 -6.95 -30.73 -0.55
N PRO A 322 -6.21 -30.82 0.58
CA PRO A 322 -4.77 -31.10 0.55
C PRO A 322 -4.38 -32.39 -0.20
N ASP A 323 -5.24 -33.40 -0.23
CA ASP A 323 -5.08 -34.66 -0.97
C ASP A 323 -5.55 -34.59 -2.45
N GLY A 324 -5.96 -33.40 -2.92
CA GLY A 324 -6.29 -33.11 -4.31
C GLY A 324 -7.76 -33.39 -4.69
N GLN A 325 -8.62 -33.74 -3.75
CA GLN A 325 -10.05 -33.92 -4.01
C GLN A 325 -10.73 -32.56 -4.19
N ARG A 326 -11.82 -32.55 -4.96
CA ARG A 326 -12.60 -31.33 -5.14
C ARG A 326 -13.35 -31.01 -3.84
N VAL A 327 -13.26 -29.76 -3.37
CA VAL A 327 -14.12 -29.28 -2.27
C VAL A 327 -15.59 -29.19 -2.72
N ASP A 328 -16.53 -29.34 -1.79
CA ASP A 328 -17.95 -29.17 -2.13
C ASP A 328 -18.27 -27.72 -2.51
N SER A 329 -19.40 -27.49 -3.18
CA SER A 329 -19.73 -26.16 -3.70
C SER A 329 -19.98 -25.12 -2.61
N GLY A 330 -20.49 -25.51 -1.43
CA GLY A 330 -20.69 -24.60 -0.32
C GLY A 330 -19.36 -24.15 0.26
N GLN A 331 -18.47 -25.11 0.53
CA GLN A 331 -17.11 -24.83 0.99
C GLN A 331 -16.31 -23.99 -0.03
N ALA A 332 -16.46 -24.26 -1.34
CA ALA A 332 -15.82 -23.47 -2.38
C ALA A 332 -16.22 -21.98 -2.34
N VAL A 333 -17.48 -21.68 -2.01
CA VAL A 333 -17.97 -20.30 -1.86
C VAL A 333 -17.34 -19.61 -0.65
N GLU A 334 -17.31 -20.29 0.50
CA GLU A 334 -16.69 -19.76 1.72
C GLU A 334 -15.18 -19.50 1.52
N LEU A 335 -14.46 -20.45 0.91
CA LEU A 335 -13.04 -20.31 0.56
C LEU A 335 -12.78 -19.19 -0.45
N SER A 336 -13.64 -19.05 -1.46
CA SER A 336 -13.52 -17.98 -2.45
C SER A 336 -13.72 -16.61 -1.80
N ALA A 337 -14.70 -16.48 -0.90
CA ALA A 337 -14.92 -15.25 -0.14
C ALA A 337 -13.73 -14.90 0.75
N LEU A 338 -13.11 -15.88 1.40
CA LEU A 338 -11.93 -15.69 2.24
C LEU A 338 -10.70 -15.25 1.43
N VAL A 339 -10.35 -15.99 0.36
CA VAL A 339 -9.23 -15.61 -0.52
C VAL A 339 -9.45 -14.22 -1.11
N ARG A 340 -10.69 -13.91 -1.52
CA ARG A 340 -11.06 -12.58 -1.97
C ARG A 340 -10.84 -11.51 -0.89
N ALA A 341 -11.28 -11.76 0.35
CA ALA A 341 -11.10 -10.81 1.44
C ALA A 341 -9.62 -10.52 1.70
N MET A 342 -8.76 -11.55 1.65
CA MET A 342 -7.32 -11.41 1.82
C MET A 342 -6.69 -10.63 0.65
N LEU A 343 -7.00 -10.98 -0.60
CA LEU A 343 -6.44 -10.32 -1.79
C LEU A 343 -6.94 -8.89 -2.00
N ILE A 344 -8.23 -8.62 -1.75
CA ILE A 344 -8.78 -7.25 -1.83
C ILE A 344 -8.28 -6.43 -0.67
N GLY A 345 -8.19 -7.01 0.53
CA GLY A 345 -7.63 -6.34 1.70
C GLY A 345 -6.27 -5.76 1.40
N TRP A 346 -5.38 -6.55 0.81
CA TRP A 346 -4.08 -6.10 0.33
C TRP A 346 -4.17 -4.87 -0.58
N LEU A 347 -4.96 -4.96 -1.65
CA LEU A 347 -5.04 -3.88 -2.63
C LEU A 347 -5.65 -2.62 -2.02
N ASP A 348 -6.69 -2.77 -1.20
CA ASP A 348 -7.33 -1.67 -0.50
C ASP A 348 -6.36 -1.00 0.46
N VAL A 349 -5.58 -1.77 1.23
CA VAL A 349 -4.55 -1.24 2.13
C VAL A 349 -3.51 -0.47 1.33
N VAL A 350 -2.88 -1.13 0.37
CA VAL A 350 -1.77 -0.58 -0.41
C VAL A 350 -2.17 0.67 -1.19
N SER A 351 -3.34 0.66 -1.84
CA SER A 351 -3.84 1.82 -2.58
C SER A 351 -4.40 2.94 -1.68
N SER A 352 -4.71 2.65 -0.41
CA SER A 352 -5.19 3.67 0.53
C SER A 352 -4.08 4.25 1.39
N LEU A 353 -2.92 3.59 1.47
CA LEU A 353 -1.81 4.06 2.29
C LEU A 353 -1.33 5.41 1.73
N PRO A 354 -1.41 6.52 2.49
CA PRO A 354 -0.97 7.84 2.04
C PRO A 354 0.55 7.96 1.84
N ILE A 355 1.29 6.85 1.76
CA ILE A 355 2.70 6.83 1.34
C ILE A 355 2.79 6.62 -0.18
N PHE A 356 1.69 6.18 -0.80
CA PHE A 356 1.57 5.78 -2.19
C PHE A 356 0.80 6.80 -3.04
N PHE A 357 1.09 8.08 -2.83
CA PHE A 357 0.52 9.12 -3.67
C PHE A 357 1.10 9.02 -5.08
N ASP A 358 0.21 8.92 -6.06
CA ASP A 358 0.46 8.70 -7.49
C ASP A 358 -0.37 9.70 -8.31
#